data_AF-A0A377LPA8-F1
#
_entry.id   AF-A0A377LPA8-F1
#
_cell.length_a   1.000
_cell.length_b   1.000
_cell.length_c   1.000
_cell.angle_alpha   90.00
_cell.angle_beta   90.00
_cell.angle_gamma   90.00
#
_symmetry.space_group_name_H-M   'P 1'
#
loop_
_entity.id
_entity.type
_entity.pdbx_description
1 polymer ?
#
loop_
_entity_poly.entity_id
_entity_poly.type
_entity_poly.pdbx_seq_one_letter_code
_entity_poly.pdbx_strand_id
1 'polypeptide(L)' 'MIRRERGGKLEAVSWNEALDYVATRLSAIKAKYGPDAIQTTGSSRGTGNETNYVMQKIRARRYWNQ' A
#
# COMPACT_ATOMS: atom_id res chain seq x y z
N MET A 1 -8.82 -10.14 1.38
CA MET A 1 -10.14 -9.64 1.80
C MET A 1 -10.18 -8.13 1.63
N ILE A 2 -11.34 -7.57 1.29
CA ILE A 2 -11.55 -6.12 1.16
C ILE A 2 -12.71 -5.70 2.06
N ARG A 3 -12.62 -4.48 2.60
CA ARG A 3 -13.76 -3.77 3.20
C ARG A 3 -13.98 -2.48 2.41
N ARG A 4 -15.15 -2.34 1.78
CA ARG A 4 -15.47 -1.21 0.89
C ARG A 4 -15.76 0.08 1.67
N GLU A 5 -16.38 -0.05 2.84
CA GLU A 5 -16.82 1.08 3.66
C GLU A 5 -16.38 0.93 5.11
N ARG A 6 -16.16 2.06 5.79
CA ARG A 6 -15.76 2.04 7.20
C ARG A 6 -16.88 1.43 8.04
N GLY A 7 -16.57 0.35 8.76
CA GLY A 7 -17.56 -0.40 9.55
C GLY A 7 -18.32 -1.49 8.78
N GLY A 8 -18.13 -1.59 7.46
CA GLY A 8 -18.70 -2.67 6.66
C GLY A 8 -18.06 -4.04 6.93
N LYS A 9 -18.64 -5.08 6.34
CA LYS A 9 -18.15 -6.47 6.44
C LYS A 9 -16.87 -6.66 5.60
N LEU A 10 -16.06 -7.63 6.00
CA LEU A 10 -14.90 -8.08 5.20
C LEU A 10 -15.37 -9.12 4.18
N GLU A 11 -15.02 -8.90 2.92
CA GLU A 11 -15.37 -9.77 1.81
C GLU A 11 -14.12 -10.53 1.32
N ALA A 12 -14.28 -11.84 1.09
CA ALA A 12 -13.26 -12.64 0.44
C ALA A 12 -13.20 -12.27 -1.05
N VAL A 13 -12.00 -12.05 -1.56
CA VAL A 13 -11.74 -11.64 -2.95
C VAL A 13 -10.50 -12.36 -3.46
N SER A 14 -10.35 -12.40 -4.78
CA SER A 14 -9.15 -12.93 -5.42
C SER A 14 -7.91 -12.08 -5.10
N TRP A 15 -6.72 -12.67 -5.29
CA TRP A 15 -5.47 -11.93 -5.15
C TRP A 15 -5.33 -10.79 -6.16
N ASN A 16 -5.70 -11.02 -7.41
CA ASN A 16 -5.64 -10.00 -8.47
C ASN A 16 -6.51 -8.80 -8.10
N GLU A 17 -7.76 -9.06 -7.69
CA GLU A 17 -8.67 -7.99 -7.29
C GLU A 17 -8.13 -7.20 -6.07
N ALA A 18 -7.57 -7.89 -5.08
CA ALA A 18 -6.99 -7.24 -3.91
C ALA A 18 -5.84 -6.30 -4.28
N LEU A 19 -4.94 -6.74 -5.16
CA LEU A 19 -3.79 -5.97 -5.61
C LEU A 19 -4.22 -4.77 -6.47
N ASP A 20 -5.13 -4.97 -7.42
CA ASP A 20 -5.65 -3.91 -8.28
C ASP A 20 -6.38 -2.83 -7.48
N TYR A 21 -7.19 -3.25 -6.50
CA TYR A 21 -7.90 -2.34 -5.62
C TYR A 21 -6.95 -1.44 -4.83
N VAL A 22 -5.92 -2.03 -4.22
CA VAL A 22 -4.92 -1.28 -3.43
C VAL A 22 -4.09 -0.36 -4.34
N ALA A 23 -3.63 -0.83 -5.49
CA ALA A 23 -2.85 -0.03 -6.44
C ALA A 23 -3.64 1.19 -6.95
N THR A 24 -4.91 0.99 -7.29
CA THR A 24 -5.81 2.05 -7.76
C THR A 24 -6.02 3.12 -6.69
N ARG A 25 -6.35 2.70 -5.46
CA ARG A 25 -6.61 3.64 -4.34
C ARG A 25 -5.37 4.41 -3.92
N LEU A 26 -4.21 3.74 -3.80
CA LEU A 26 -2.95 4.41 -3.48
C LEU A 26 -2.50 5.37 -4.58
N SER A 27 -2.75 5.05 -5.85
CA SER A 27 -2.43 5.95 -6.97
C SER A 27 -3.35 7.18 -6.98
N ALA A 28 -4.64 7.01 -6.71
CA ALA A 28 -5.58 8.13 -6.59
C ALA A 28 -5.23 9.07 -5.41
N ILE A 29 -4.87 8.51 -4.24
CA ILE A 29 -4.42 9.31 -3.08
C ILE A 29 -3.15 10.09 -3.43
N LYS A 30 -2.16 9.42 -4.05
CA LYS A 30 -0.92 10.08 -4.50
C LYS A 30 -1.23 11.22 -5.47
N ALA A 31 -2.09 11.01 -6.46
CA ALA A 31 -2.43 12.03 -7.46
C ALA A 31 -3.12 13.24 -6.82
N LYS A 32 -3.96 13.02 -5.81
CA LYS A 32 -4.74 14.08 -5.17
C LYS A 32 -3.99 14.86 -4.08
N TYR A 33 -3.14 14.18 -3.31
CA TYR A 33 -2.52 14.74 -2.10
C TYR A 33 -0.99 14.72 -2.12
N GLY A 34 -0.39 14.25 -3.20
CA GLY A 34 1.05 14.06 -3.31
C GLY A 34 1.56 12.76 -2.67
N PRO A 35 2.83 12.40 -2.91
CA PRO A 35 3.43 11.17 -2.40
C PRO A 35 3.57 11.16 -0.87
N ASP A 36 3.73 12.32 -0.22
CA ASP A 36 3.92 12.43 1.22
C ASP A 36 2.67 12.10 2.04
N ALA A 37 1.50 12.00 1.39
CA ALA A 37 0.26 11.55 2.02
C ALA A 37 0.20 10.03 2.28
N ILE A 38 1.23 9.27 1.88
CA ILE A 38 1.28 7.81 2.00
C ILE A 38 2.44 7.41 2.92
N GLN A 39 2.10 6.72 4.02
CA GLN A 39 3.07 6.17 4.96
C GLN A 39 3.03 4.63 4.95
N THR A 40 4.20 4.02 5.09
CA THR A 40 4.36 2.57 5.27
C THR A 40 4.92 2.29 6.66
N THR A 41 4.33 1.34 7.39
CA THR A 41 4.80 0.92 8.71
C THR A 41 5.20 -0.55 8.67
N GLY A 42 6.46 -0.84 8.99
CA GLY A 42 6.98 -2.21 9.09
C GLY A 42 6.95 -2.74 10.52
N SER A 43 7.21 -4.04 10.67
CA SER A 43 7.35 -4.72 11.96
C SER A 43 8.73 -5.36 12.06
N SER A 44 9.38 -5.22 13.22
CA SER A 44 10.65 -5.90 13.52
C SER A 44 10.49 -7.42 13.73
N ARG A 45 9.27 -7.88 13.96
CA ARG A 45 8.93 -9.31 14.16
C ARG A 45 8.59 -10.05 12.87
N GLY A 46 8.66 -9.37 11.71
CA GLY A 46 8.43 -9.98 10.40
C GLY A 46 9.62 -10.80 9.90
N THR A 47 9.65 -11.08 8.60
CA THR A 47 10.71 -11.80 7.84
C THR A 47 12.06 -11.07 7.77
N GLY A 48 12.44 -10.36 8.83
CA GLY A 48 13.74 -9.70 8.93
C GLY A 48 13.84 -8.38 8.17
N ASN A 49 15.08 -8.04 7.77
CA ASN A 49 15.44 -6.75 7.19
C ASN A 49 14.93 -6.61 5.74
N GLU A 50 14.78 -7.71 5.02
CA GLU A 50 14.47 -7.78 3.60
C GLU A 50 13.11 -7.18 3.27
N THR A 51 12.08 -7.54 4.05
CA THR A 51 10.72 -7.03 3.84
C THR A 51 10.63 -5.55 4.16
N ASN A 52 11.36 -5.10 5.20
CA ASN A 52 11.47 -3.67 5.52
C ASN A 52 12.22 -2.91 4.41
N TYR A 53 13.29 -3.48 3.87
CA TYR A 53 14.03 -2.90 2.75
C TYR A 53 13.14 -2.77 1.51
N VAL A 54 12.38 -3.80 1.14
CA VAL A 54 11.46 -3.74 -0.02
C VAL A 54 10.38 -2.69 0.19
N MET A 55 9.77 -2.62 1.39
CA MET A 55 8.78 -1.58 1.70
C MET A 55 9.38 -0.17 1.59
N GLN A 56 10.58 0.03 2.14
CA GLN A 56 11.30 1.31 2.03
C GLN A 56 11.64 1.65 0.58
N LYS A 57 12.04 0.66 -0.24
CA LYS A 57 12.31 0.87 -1.66
C LYS A 57 11.04 1.26 -2.43
N ILE A 58 9.89 0.66 -2.13
CA ILE A 58 8.60 1.04 -2.72
C ILE A 58 8.23 2.49 -2.38
N ARG A 59 8.48 2.91 -1.13
CA ARG A 59 8.29 4.31 -0.70
C ARG A 59 9.28 5.25 -1.39
N ALA A 60 10.57 4.92 -1.36
CA ALA A 60 11.66 5.79 -1.82
C ALA A 60 11.71 5.94 -3.34
N ARG A 61 11.40 4.88 -4.10
CA ARG A 61 11.45 4.90 -5.58
C ARG A 61 10.37 5.80 -6.21
N ARG A 62 9.49 6.39 -5.40
CA ARG A 62 8.55 7.45 -5.83
C ARG A 62 9.13 8.87 -5.82
N TYR A 63 10.34 9.08 -5.31
CA TYR A 63 11.03 10.39 -5.30
C TYR A 63 11.97 10.61 -6.52
N TRP A 64 12.21 9.58 -7.35
CA TRP A 64 13.24 9.62 -8.42
C TRP A 64 12.72 9.57 -9.87
N ASN A 65 11.40 9.55 -10.07
CA ASN A 65 10.80 9.74 -11.40
C ASN A 65 9.90 11.00 -11.39
N GLN A 66 10.52 12.14 -11.08
CA GLN A 66 10.08 13.46 -11.56
C GLN A 66 10.99 13.85 -12.71
#